data_AF-A0A447U1E9-F1
#
_entry.id   AF-A0A447U1E9-F1
#
_cell.length_a   1.000
_cell.length_b   1.000
_cell.length_c   1.000
_cell.angle_alpha   90.00
_cell.angle_beta   90.00
_cell.angle_gamma   90.00
#
_symmetry.space_group_name_H-M   'P 1'
#
loop_
_entity.id
_entity.type
_entity.pdbx_description
1 polymer ?
#
loop_
_entity_poly.entity_id
_entity_poly.type
_entity_poly.pdbx_seq_one_letter_code
_entity_poly.pdbx_strand_id
1 'polypeptide(L)'
;MWFGWSGETGNEDEPLKKVTKGNITWASFNLSEQDYEDYYCQFSNAVLWPAFHYRLDLVQFQRPAWEGYMRVNALLADKLLPLIKENDIIWVA
;
A
#
# COMPACT_ATOMS: atom_id res chain seq x y z
N MET A 1 -8.35 -10.94 9.25
CA MET A 1 -6.95 -10.88 8.77
C MET A 1 -6.60 -9.43 8.54
N TRP A 2 -5.35 -9.03 8.75
CA TRP A 2 -4.85 -7.70 8.39
C TRP A 2 -3.76 -7.85 7.33
N PHE A 3 -4.02 -7.34 6.14
CA PHE A 3 -3.06 -7.26 5.04
C PHE A 3 -2.52 -5.83 4.93
N GLY A 4 -1.20 -5.64 4.81
CA GLY A 4 -0.63 -4.30 4.75
C GLY A 4 0.89 -4.26 4.62
N TRP A 5 1.43 -3.05 4.50
CA TRP A 5 2.87 -2.84 4.40
C TRP A 5 3.57 -3.18 5.73
N SER A 6 4.72 -3.83 5.67
CA SER A 6 5.55 -4.20 6.83
C SER A 6 6.23 -3.00 7.50
N GLY A 7 6.36 -1.88 6.78
CA GLY A 7 7.22 -0.75 7.17
C GLY A 7 8.65 -0.84 6.60
N GLU A 8 8.98 -1.91 5.88
CA GLU A 8 10.31 -2.15 5.31
C GLU A 8 10.31 -1.97 3.78
N THR A 9 11.43 -1.50 3.24
CA THR A 9 11.70 -1.44 1.80
C THR A 9 12.72 -2.51 1.38
N GLY A 10 12.68 -2.90 0.11
CA GLY A 10 13.50 -3.97 -0.46
C GLY A 10 12.95 -5.37 -0.14
N ASN A 11 13.48 -6.38 -0.85
CA ASN A 11 12.98 -7.76 -0.78
C ASN A 11 11.47 -7.87 -1.09
N GLU A 12 10.96 -7.01 -1.98
CA GLU A 12 9.55 -6.90 -2.37
C GLU A 12 8.98 -8.14 -3.09
N ASP A 13 9.88 -8.96 -3.65
CA ASP A 13 9.59 -10.23 -4.29
C ASP A 13 9.50 -11.41 -3.29
N GLU A 14 9.91 -11.20 -2.04
CA GLU A 14 9.77 -12.23 -1.00
C GLU A 14 8.29 -12.53 -0.71
N PRO A 15 7.97 -13.77 -0.30
CA PRO A 15 6.62 -14.13 0.09
C PRO A 15 6.09 -13.25 1.23
N LEU A 16 4.77 -13.08 1.27
CA LEU A 16 4.10 -12.38 2.38
C LEU A 16 4.48 -12.98 3.72
N LYS A 17 4.96 -12.15 4.64
CA LYS A 17 5.25 -12.56 6.01
C LYS A 17 3.94 -12.70 6.78
N LYS A 18 3.64 -13.92 7.26
CA LYS A 18 2.42 -14.22 8.00
C LYS A 18 2.72 -14.48 9.47
N VAL A 19 1.99 -13.80 10.35
CA VAL A 19 2.07 -13.99 11.80
C VAL A 19 0.66 -14.08 12.36
N THR A 20 0.41 -15.04 13.25
CA THR A 20 -0.88 -15.16 13.95
C THR A 20 -0.68 -14.97 15.44
N LYS A 21 -1.46 -14.07 16.04
CA LYS A 21 -1.50 -13.84 17.48
C LYS A 21 -2.96 -13.80 17.92
N GLY A 22 -3.37 -14.79 18.72
CA GLY A 22 -4.77 -14.98 19.07
C GLY A 22 -5.62 -15.27 17.82
N ASN A 23 -6.70 -14.51 17.64
CA ASN A 23 -7.62 -14.62 16.50
C ASN A 23 -7.25 -13.70 15.32
N ILE A 24 -6.10 -13.02 15.37
CA ILE A 24 -5.67 -12.11 14.31
C ILE A 24 -4.48 -12.71 13.57
N THR A 25 -4.59 -12.74 12.25
CA THR A 25 -3.50 -13.05 11.33
C THR A 25 -3.11 -11.77 10.59
N TRP A 26 -1.83 -11.41 10.64
CA TRP A 26 -1.22 -10.38 9.80
C TRP A 26 -0.56 -11.03 8.60
N ALA A 27 -0.69 -10.42 7.43
CA ALA A 27 0.03 -10.78 6.21
C ALA A 27 0.67 -9.50 5.65
N SER A 28 1.98 -9.36 5.78
CA SER A 28 2.68 -8.13 5.40
C SER A 28 3.56 -8.31 4.16
N PHE A 29 3.68 -7.26 3.38
CA PHE A 29 4.58 -7.15 2.22
C PHE A 29 5.60 -6.02 2.43
N ASN A 30 6.74 -6.12 1.74
CA ASN A 30 7.67 -5.01 1.59
C ASN A 30 7.39 -4.25 0.29
N LEU A 31 7.83 -3.00 0.20
CA LEU A 31 7.79 -2.19 -1.01
C LEU A 31 9.19 -2.08 -1.61
N SER A 32 9.29 -1.95 -2.93
CA SER A 32 10.54 -1.47 -3.54
C SER A 32 10.82 -0.04 -3.08
N GLU A 33 12.07 0.41 -3.15
CA GLU A 33 12.39 1.81 -2.82
C GLU A 33 11.62 2.80 -3.72
N GLN A 34 11.49 2.46 -5.02
CA GLN A 34 10.76 3.29 -5.98
C GLN A 34 9.27 3.34 -5.67
N ASP A 35 8.65 2.21 -5.32
CA ASP A 35 7.23 2.17 -4.97
C ASP A 35 6.97 2.88 -3.65
N TYR A 36 7.84 2.74 -2.66
CA TYR A 36 7.76 3.52 -1.43
C TYR A 36 7.78 5.03 -1.72
N GLU A 37 8.70 5.48 -2.57
CA GLU A 37 8.79 6.91 -2.92
C GLU A 37 7.55 7.38 -3.70
N ASP A 38 7.19 6.72 -4.80
CA ASP A 38 6.10 7.19 -5.67
C ASP A 38 4.73 7.11 -4.99
N TYR A 39 4.42 5.97 -4.34
CA TYR A 39 3.11 5.72 -3.75
C TYR A 39 2.95 6.40 -2.39
N TYR A 40 3.92 6.22 -1.48
CA TYR A 40 3.77 6.66 -0.10
C TYR A 40 4.24 8.11 0.08
N CYS A 41 5.50 8.42 -0.24
CA CYS A 41 6.06 9.76 -0.04
C CYS A 41 5.40 10.81 -0.95
N GLN A 42 5.29 10.52 -2.25
CA GLN A 42 4.84 11.48 -3.24
C GLN A 42 3.31 11.50 -3.34
N PHE A 43 2.67 10.49 -3.94
CA PHE A 43 1.25 10.63 -4.26
C PHE A 43 0.34 10.63 -3.02
N SER A 44 0.56 9.72 -2.07
CA SER A 44 -0.27 9.69 -0.86
C SER A 44 -0.03 10.92 0.03
N ASN A 45 1.23 11.21 0.35
CA ASN A 45 1.55 12.24 1.36
C ASN A 45 1.81 13.64 0.81
N ALA A 46 2.26 13.79 -0.44
CA ALA A 46 2.50 15.10 -1.06
C ALA A 46 1.38 15.53 -2.03
N VAL A 47 0.44 14.64 -2.38
CA VAL A 47 -0.74 15.00 -3.21
C VAL A 47 -2.05 14.80 -2.46
N LEU A 48 -2.44 13.56 -2.16
CA LEU A 48 -3.76 13.27 -1.58
C LEU A 48 -3.94 13.88 -0.20
N TRP A 49 -2.96 13.69 0.69
CA TRP A 49 -2.99 14.23 2.04
C TRP A 49 -3.23 15.74 2.06
N PRO A 50 -2.35 16.61 1.49
CA PRO A 50 -2.58 18.04 1.52
C PRO A 50 -3.86 18.45 0.77
N ALA A 51 -4.20 17.81 -0.35
CA ALA A 51 -5.43 18.12 -1.09
C ALA A 51 -6.67 17.90 -0.22
N PHE A 52 -6.76 16.76 0.47
CA PHE A 52 -7.91 16.41 1.33
C PHE A 52 -7.91 17.17 2.65
N HIS A 53 -6.79 17.78 3.03
CA HIS A 53 -6.67 18.69 4.16
C HIS A 53 -6.76 20.17 3.76
N TYR A 54 -7.32 20.47 2.58
CA TYR A 54 -7.57 21.83 2.09
C TYR A 54 -6.30 22.69 1.94
N ARG A 55 -5.16 22.05 1.70
CA ARG A 55 -3.83 22.67 1.52
C ARG A 55 -3.33 22.47 0.09
N LEU A 56 -4.08 22.94 -0.90
CA LEU A 56 -3.67 22.85 -2.32
C LEU A 56 -2.33 23.54 -2.60
N ASP A 57 -1.95 24.52 -1.78
CA ASP A 57 -0.65 25.18 -1.82
C ASP A 57 0.54 24.24 -1.52
N LEU A 58 0.28 23.11 -0.85
CA LEU A 58 1.28 22.09 -0.53
C LEU A 58 1.25 20.89 -1.49
N VAL A 59 0.32 20.85 -2.45
CA VAL A 59 0.18 19.73 -3.37
C VAL A 59 1.34 19.72 -4.38
N GLN A 60 2.06 18.61 -4.46
CA GLN A 60 3.16 18.39 -5.40
C GLN A 60 2.83 17.29 -6.41
N PHE A 61 1.96 17.60 -7.37
CA PHE A 61 1.58 16.61 -8.38
C PHE A 61 2.69 16.41 -9.42
N GLN A 62 3.09 15.15 -9.60
CA GLN A 62 3.92 14.71 -10.72
C GLN A 62 3.33 13.41 -11.30
N ARG A 63 3.33 13.30 -12.62
CA ARG A 63 2.74 12.13 -13.32
C ARG A 63 3.38 10.79 -12.90
N PRO A 64 4.71 10.66 -12.70
CA PRO A 64 5.30 9.42 -12.22
C PRO A 64 4.76 8.96 -10.86
N ALA A 65 4.52 9.89 -9.93
CA ALA A 65 3.94 9.56 -8.63
C ALA A 65 2.51 9.02 -8.75
N TRP A 66 1.69 9.59 -9.64
CA TRP A 66 0.36 9.05 -9.95
C TRP A 66 0.43 7.63 -10.55
N GLU A 67 1.34 7.41 -11.49
CA GLU A 67 1.54 6.10 -12.11
C GLU A 67 2.03 5.07 -11.09
N GLY A 68 2.94 5.46 -10.19
CA GLY A 68 3.36 4.64 -9.06
C GLY A 68 2.24 4.36 -8.07
N TYR A 69 1.37 5.33 -7.78
CA TYR A 69 0.20 5.11 -6.94
C TYR A 69 -0.73 4.04 -7.49
N MET A 70 -1.04 4.13 -8.79
CA MET A 70 -1.88 3.14 -9.48
C MET A 70 -1.20 1.77 -9.56
N ARG A 71 0.09 1.75 -9.89
CA ARG A 71 0.90 0.52 -9.97
C ARG A 71 0.91 -0.24 -8.65
N VAL A 72 1.18 0.45 -7.54
CA VAL A 72 1.23 -0.18 -6.21
C VAL A 72 -0.14 -0.70 -5.82
N ASN A 73 -1.22 0.08 -5.98
CA ASN A 73 -2.58 -0.42 -5.67
C ASN A 73 -2.93 -1.70 -6.44
N ALA A 74 -2.58 -1.78 -7.74
CA ALA A 74 -2.77 -2.99 -8.53
C ALA A 74 -1.94 -4.17 -7.98
N LEU A 75 -0.65 -3.93 -7.70
CA LEU A 75 0.24 -4.94 -7.11
C LEU A 75 -0.29 -5.46 -5.76
N LEU A 76 -0.84 -4.59 -4.92
CA LEU A 76 -1.39 -4.98 -3.63
C LEU A 76 -2.65 -5.83 -3.79
N ALA A 77 -3.51 -5.49 -4.75
CA ALA A 77 -4.67 -6.31 -5.10
C ALA A 77 -4.24 -7.71 -5.58
N ASP A 78 -3.21 -7.80 -6.44
CA ASP A 78 -2.66 -9.06 -6.93
C ASP A 78 -2.06 -9.91 -5.80
N LYS A 79 -1.34 -9.29 -4.84
CA LYS A 79 -0.79 -9.98 -3.67
C LYS A 79 -1.88 -10.42 -2.69
N LEU A 80 -3.00 -9.69 -2.60
CA LEU A 80 -4.12 -10.01 -1.72
C LEU A 80 -5.01 -11.13 -2.29
N LEU A 81 -5.21 -11.17 -3.61
CA LEU A 81 -6.14 -12.07 -4.28
C LEU A 81 -6.03 -13.55 -3.85
N PRO A 82 -4.83 -14.16 -3.72
CA PRO A 82 -4.70 -15.56 -3.31
C PRO A 82 -5.08 -15.83 -1.83
N LEU A 83 -5.29 -14.79 -1.03
CA LEU A 83 -5.64 -14.90 0.39
C LEU A 83 -7.15 -14.81 0.63
N ILE A 84 -7.91 -14.29 -0.34
CA ILE A 84 -9.35 -14.04 -0.21
C ILE A 84 -10.13 -15.35 -0.33
N LYS A 85 -11.16 -15.49 0.51
CA LYS A 85 -12.17 -16.55 0.43
C LYS A 85 -13.53 -15.97 0.03
N GLU A 86 -14.40 -16.83 -0.50
CA GLU A 86 -15.72 -16.46 -1.03
C GLU A 86 -16.59 -15.62 -0.07
N ASN A 87 -16.49 -15.88 1.24
CA ASN A 87 -17.30 -15.21 2.26
C ASN A 87 -16.53 -14.14 3.06
N ASP A 88 -15.33 -13.76 2.62
CA ASP A 88 -14.57 -12.72 3.31
C ASP A 88 -15.21 -11.35 3.08
N ILE A 89 -15.36 -10.58 4.16
CA ILE A 89 -15.73 -9.17 4.09
C ILE A 89 -14.42 -8.36 4.05
N ILE A 90 -14.21 -7.63 2.96
CA ILE A 90 -13.00 -6.82 2.74
C ILE A 90 -13.28 -5.37 3.12
N TRP A 91 -12.46 -4.81 4.00
CA TRP A 91 -12.50 -3.39 4.37
C TRP A 91 -11.13 -2.76 4.10
N VAL A 92 -11.09 -1.79 3.19
CA VAL A 92 -9.90 -0.99 2.83
C VAL A 92 -9.90 0.30 3.64
N ALA A 93 -8.74 0.69 4.17
CA ALA A 93 -8.52 1.86 5.01
C ALA A 93 -7.25 2.60 4.61
#